data_AF-A0A563EW19-F1
#
_entry.id   AF-A0A563EW19-F1
#
_cell.length_a   1.000
_cell.length_b   1.000
_cell.length_c   1.000
_cell.angle_alpha   90.00
_cell.angle_beta   90.00
_cell.angle_gamma   90.00
#
_symmetry.space_group_name_H-M   'P 1'
#
loop_
_entity.id
_entity.type
_entity.pdbx_description
1 polymer ?
#
loop_
_entity_poly.entity_id
_entity_poly.type
_entity_poly.pdbx_seq_one_letter_code
_entity_poly.pdbx_strand_id
1 'polypeptide(L)'
;MRGRPRGFDRDAALGAAIELFWRRGYEGTSVSELTEAMGIRPGSLYAAFGDKRALFAEVVDTYGRSPVGAFMAEALAEEPTAFGAFARILREAADIYPDPAHPAGCLTISAATNVAVQDAEVEAFLRELRNANVKVFRERLRVACEGGELPGDADVNALAGYFAAVIQGMSQRARDGATREELAQVARMAMGAWSQCGLTDLEEGGGVR
;
A
#
# COMPACT_ATOMS: atom_id res chain seq x y z
N MET A 1 13.04 -43.33 -17.15
CA MET A 1 13.09 -42.69 -15.82
C MET A 1 13.25 -41.19 -16.00
N ARG A 2 12.24 -40.38 -15.66
CA ARG A 2 12.36 -38.91 -15.65
C ARG A 2 12.50 -38.47 -14.20
N GLY A 3 13.73 -38.26 -13.74
CA GLY A 3 13.98 -37.66 -12.44
C GLY A 3 13.53 -36.20 -12.46
N ARG A 4 12.42 -35.88 -11.80
CA ARG A 4 12.15 -34.50 -11.38
C ARG A 4 13.29 -34.13 -10.42
N PRO A 5 14.04 -33.03 -10.62
CA PRO A 5 15.01 -32.62 -9.62
C PRO A 5 14.27 -32.45 -8.29
N ARG A 6 14.90 -32.81 -7.17
CA ARG A 6 14.41 -32.53 -5.82
C ARG A 6 14.41 -31.01 -5.60
N GLY A 7 13.46 -30.31 -6.20
CA GLY A 7 13.23 -28.87 -6.06
C GLY A 7 12.29 -28.60 -4.90
N PHE A 8 12.48 -27.44 -4.26
CA PHE A 8 11.56 -26.90 -3.26
C PHE A 8 10.29 -26.36 -3.95
N ASP A 9 9.22 -26.18 -3.18
CA ASP A 9 8.02 -25.48 -3.65
C ASP A 9 8.30 -23.97 -3.68
N ARG A 10 8.39 -23.41 -4.90
CA ARG A 10 8.77 -22.02 -5.12
C ARG A 10 7.72 -21.04 -4.60
N ASP A 11 6.44 -21.39 -4.73
CA ASP A 11 5.34 -20.52 -4.33
C ASP A 11 5.22 -20.50 -2.81
N ALA A 12 5.37 -21.65 -2.16
CA ALA A 12 5.44 -21.73 -0.71
C ALA A 12 6.64 -20.95 -0.15
N ALA A 13 7.82 -21.06 -0.78
CA ALA A 13 9.00 -20.29 -0.41
C ALA A 13 8.80 -18.78 -0.60
N LEU A 14 8.19 -18.36 -1.71
CA LEU A 14 7.89 -16.95 -1.96
C LEU A 14 6.88 -16.41 -0.92
N GLY A 15 5.87 -17.20 -0.54
CA GLY A 15 4.94 -16.86 0.54
C GLY A 15 5.64 -16.61 1.87
N ALA A 16 6.59 -17.47 2.25
CA ALA A 16 7.40 -17.27 3.46
C ALA A 16 8.27 -16.00 3.38
N ALA A 17 8.82 -15.70 2.20
CA ALA A 17 9.59 -14.47 1.98
C ALA A 17 8.71 -13.21 2.09
N ILE A 18 7.48 -13.24 1.53
CA ILE A 18 6.50 -12.15 1.66
C ILE A 18 6.24 -11.86 3.15
N GLU A 19 5.92 -12.89 3.93
CA GLU A 19 5.62 -12.71 5.35
C GLU A 19 6.81 -12.12 6.12
N LEU A 20 8.02 -12.64 5.88
CA LEU A 20 9.22 -12.19 6.57
C LEU A 20 9.55 -10.72 6.24
N PHE A 21 9.55 -10.36 4.96
CA PHE A 21 9.78 -8.98 4.54
C PHE A 21 8.70 -8.01 5.03
N TRP A 22 7.44 -8.45 5.10
CA TRP A 22 6.36 -7.61 5.61
C TRP A 22 6.51 -7.31 7.11
N ARG A 23 6.89 -8.32 7.91
CA ARG A 23 7.12 -8.14 9.34
C ARG A 23 8.34 -7.27 9.62
N ARG A 24 9.47 -7.57 8.97
CA ARG A 24 10.79 -7.05 9.35
C ARG A 24 11.35 -5.97 8.43
N GLY A 25 10.73 -5.78 7.28
CA GLY A 25 11.26 -4.93 6.21
C GLY A 25 12.46 -5.57 5.49
N TYR A 26 12.91 -4.89 4.45
CA TYR A 26 14.04 -5.31 3.64
C TYR A 26 15.34 -5.30 4.44
N GLU A 27 15.71 -4.17 5.06
CA GLU A 27 16.98 -4.02 5.78
C GLU A 27 17.08 -5.00 6.96
N GLY A 28 15.99 -5.14 7.73
CA GLY A 28 15.93 -5.99 8.93
C GLY A 28 15.88 -7.49 8.66
N THR A 29 15.99 -7.92 7.39
CA THR A 29 15.89 -9.33 6.96
C THR A 29 17.18 -9.77 6.29
N SER A 30 17.88 -10.76 6.86
CA SER A 30 19.10 -11.32 6.26
C SER A 30 18.79 -12.44 5.25
N VAL A 31 19.75 -12.76 4.36
CA VAL A 31 19.64 -13.92 3.46
C VAL A 31 19.55 -15.23 4.25
N SER A 32 20.22 -15.33 5.39
CA SER A 32 20.15 -16.51 6.25
C SER A 32 18.73 -16.73 6.76
N GLU A 33 18.12 -15.70 7.34
CA GLU A 33 16.74 -15.75 7.84
C GLU A 33 15.73 -16.03 6.72
N LEU A 34 15.95 -15.48 5.52
CA LEU A 34 15.14 -15.80 4.34
C LEU A 34 15.24 -17.29 4.01
N THR A 35 16.44 -17.83 3.87
CA THR A 35 16.63 -19.24 3.50
C THR A 35 16.05 -20.19 4.55
N GLU A 36 16.15 -19.82 5.83
CA GLU A 36 15.53 -20.55 6.93
C GLU A 36 14.01 -20.53 6.84
N ALA A 37 13.40 -19.34 6.72
CA ALA A 37 11.94 -19.19 6.61
C ALA A 37 11.37 -19.88 5.36
N MET A 38 12.10 -19.82 4.24
CA MET A 38 11.72 -20.44 2.98
C MET A 38 11.93 -21.97 2.97
N GLY A 39 12.66 -22.51 3.95
CA GLY A 39 13.01 -23.94 3.99
C GLY A 39 13.96 -24.39 2.87
N ILE A 40 14.82 -23.49 2.40
CA ILE A 40 15.75 -23.73 1.28
C ILE A 40 17.21 -23.49 1.67
N ARG A 41 18.13 -23.94 0.81
CA ARG A 41 19.56 -23.61 0.97
C ARG A 41 19.87 -22.27 0.28
N PRO A 42 20.89 -21.52 0.72
CA PRO A 42 21.31 -20.27 0.06
C PRO A 42 21.52 -20.40 -1.45
N GLY A 43 22.19 -21.47 -1.90
CA GLY A 43 22.38 -21.71 -3.34
C GLY A 43 21.06 -21.87 -4.12
N SER A 44 20.01 -22.40 -3.50
CA SER A 44 18.68 -22.51 -4.10
C SER A 44 17.97 -21.16 -4.19
N LEU A 45 18.18 -20.27 -3.20
CA LEU A 45 17.67 -18.90 -3.24
C LEU A 45 18.27 -18.16 -4.44
N TYR A 46 19.61 -18.14 -4.53
CA TYR A 46 20.29 -17.41 -5.60
C TYR A 46 19.94 -17.97 -6.98
N ALA A 47 19.85 -19.30 -7.12
CA ALA A 47 19.49 -19.93 -8.38
C ALA A 47 18.05 -19.64 -8.84
N ALA A 48 17.10 -19.46 -7.90
CA ALA A 48 15.68 -19.31 -8.21
C ALA A 48 15.20 -17.86 -8.25
N PHE A 49 15.85 -16.97 -7.51
CA PHE A 49 15.41 -15.59 -7.29
C PHE A 49 16.50 -14.54 -7.58
N GLY A 50 17.71 -14.96 -7.95
CA GLY A 50 18.81 -14.05 -8.24
C GLY A 50 19.51 -13.61 -6.96
N ASP A 51 19.12 -12.47 -6.40
CA ASP A 51 19.66 -11.95 -5.14
C ASP A 51 18.52 -11.50 -4.20
N LYS A 52 18.86 -10.97 -3.03
CA LYS A 52 17.85 -10.49 -2.05
C LYS A 52 16.97 -9.38 -2.63
N ARG A 53 17.52 -8.49 -3.45
CA ARG A 53 16.81 -7.35 -4.05
C ARG A 53 15.86 -7.81 -5.15
N ALA A 54 16.29 -8.74 -6.00
CA ALA A 54 15.45 -9.38 -7.00
C ALA A 54 14.31 -10.19 -6.37
N LEU A 55 14.59 -10.97 -5.31
CA LEU A 55 13.56 -11.62 -4.51
C LEU A 55 12.57 -10.60 -3.91
N PHE A 56 13.08 -9.49 -3.37
CA PHE A 56 12.22 -8.45 -2.80
C PHE A 56 11.31 -7.78 -3.84
N ALA A 57 11.82 -7.50 -5.04
CA ALA A 57 10.99 -6.98 -6.13
C ALA A 57 9.86 -7.95 -6.51
N GLU A 58 10.16 -9.26 -6.57
CA GLU A 58 9.17 -10.29 -6.84
C GLU A 58 8.13 -10.43 -5.70
N VAL A 59 8.58 -10.31 -4.45
CA VAL A 59 7.72 -10.26 -3.26
C VAL A 59 6.74 -9.10 -3.34
N VAL A 60 7.22 -7.90 -3.70
CA VAL A 60 6.37 -6.69 -3.82
C VAL A 60 5.35 -6.84 -4.95
N ASP A 61 5.76 -7.38 -6.10
CA ASP A 61 4.84 -7.66 -7.21
C ASP A 61 3.77 -8.69 -6.83
N THR A 62 4.19 -9.79 -6.20
CA THR A 62 3.27 -10.87 -5.80
C THR A 62 2.31 -10.40 -4.71
N TYR A 63 2.80 -9.62 -3.73
CA TYR A 63 1.97 -8.96 -2.73
C TYR A 63 0.94 -8.03 -3.40
N GLY A 64 1.35 -7.20 -4.36
CA GLY A 64 0.47 -6.26 -5.06
C GLY A 64 -0.65 -6.93 -5.87
N ARG A 65 -0.46 -8.19 -6.27
CA ARG A 65 -1.47 -9.02 -6.95
C ARG A 65 -2.34 -9.85 -6.00
N SER A 66 -2.03 -9.87 -4.70
CA SER A 66 -2.84 -10.56 -3.69
C SER A 66 -4.07 -9.72 -3.33
N PRO A 67 -5.16 -10.33 -2.80
CA PRO A 67 -6.34 -9.58 -2.35
C PRO A 67 -6.00 -8.46 -1.35
N VAL A 68 -5.01 -8.71 -0.47
CA VAL A 68 -4.56 -7.73 0.55
C VAL A 68 -3.76 -6.58 -0.06
N GLY A 69 -3.07 -6.78 -1.18
CA GLY A 69 -2.32 -5.73 -1.88
C GLY A 69 -3.11 -5.02 -2.98
N ALA A 70 -4.09 -5.70 -3.58
CA ALA A 70 -4.82 -5.25 -4.76
C ALA A 70 -6.09 -4.43 -4.44
N PHE A 71 -6.62 -4.49 -3.21
CA PHE A 71 -7.91 -3.92 -2.84
C PHE A 71 -8.11 -2.45 -3.28
N MET A 72 -7.04 -1.63 -3.23
CA MET A 72 -7.13 -0.24 -3.69
C MET A 72 -7.37 -0.12 -5.19
N ALA A 73 -6.66 -0.93 -5.98
CA ALA A 73 -6.81 -0.95 -7.44
C ALA A 73 -8.19 -1.49 -7.83
N GLU A 74 -8.67 -2.53 -7.14
CA GLU A 74 -10.01 -3.10 -7.34
C GLU A 74 -11.10 -2.07 -7.03
N ALA A 75 -11.04 -1.40 -5.88
CA ALA A 75 -12.01 -0.37 -5.51
C ALA A 75 -12.05 0.79 -6.51
N LEU A 76 -10.90 1.24 -7.02
CA LEU A 76 -10.83 2.29 -8.04
C LEU A 76 -11.44 1.88 -9.38
N ALA A 77 -11.30 0.60 -9.75
CA ALA A 77 -11.78 0.06 -11.01
C ALA A 77 -13.28 -0.30 -10.98
N GLU A 78 -13.76 -0.82 -9.86
CA GLU A 78 -15.11 -1.38 -9.73
C GLU A 78 -16.15 -0.37 -9.26
N GLU A 79 -15.77 0.58 -8.40
CA GLU A 79 -16.73 1.55 -7.87
C GLU A 79 -17.09 2.60 -8.93
N PRO A 80 -18.39 2.86 -9.16
CA PRO A 80 -18.84 3.74 -10.23
C PRO A 80 -18.47 5.21 -9.98
N THR A 81 -18.44 5.62 -8.70
CA THR A 81 -18.15 6.99 -8.27
C THR A 81 -16.79 7.05 -7.59
N ALA A 82 -16.14 8.21 -7.62
CA ALA A 82 -14.89 8.40 -6.89
C ALA A 82 -15.14 8.36 -5.38
N PHE A 83 -16.24 8.91 -4.89
CA PHE A 83 -16.67 8.82 -3.50
C PHE A 83 -16.78 7.35 -3.05
N GLY A 84 -17.42 6.52 -3.87
CA GLY A 84 -17.54 5.07 -3.63
C GLY A 84 -16.17 4.40 -3.56
N ALA A 85 -15.28 4.70 -4.51
CA ALA A 85 -13.93 4.18 -4.54
C ALA A 85 -13.14 4.52 -3.27
N PHE A 86 -13.07 5.79 -2.88
CA PHE A 86 -12.32 6.21 -1.70
C PHE A 86 -12.96 5.73 -0.39
N ALA A 87 -14.30 5.70 -0.30
CA ALA A 87 -15.00 5.12 0.84
C ALA A 87 -14.70 3.63 1.00
N ARG A 88 -14.74 2.87 -0.11
CA ARG A 88 -14.40 1.44 -0.12
C ARG A 88 -12.94 1.21 0.27
N ILE A 89 -12.00 1.96 -0.32
CA ILE A 89 -10.57 1.90 0.02
C ILE A 89 -10.37 2.07 1.52
N LEU A 90 -10.91 3.14 2.11
CA LEU A 90 -10.70 3.43 3.53
C LEU A 90 -11.35 2.38 4.44
N ARG A 91 -12.52 1.87 4.07
CA ARG A 91 -13.19 0.78 4.79
C ARG A 91 -12.35 -0.50 4.74
N GLU A 92 -11.93 -0.92 3.55
CA GLU A 92 -11.14 -2.13 3.37
C GLU A 92 -9.77 -2.01 4.02
N ALA A 93 -9.12 -0.83 3.98
CA ALA A 93 -7.90 -0.58 4.75
C ALA A 93 -8.11 -0.76 6.26
N ALA A 94 -9.25 -0.35 6.81
CA ALA A 94 -9.60 -0.55 8.21
C ALA A 94 -9.86 -2.02 8.58
N ASP A 95 -10.36 -2.82 7.64
CA ASP A 95 -10.61 -4.25 7.81
C ASP A 95 -9.32 -5.08 7.66
N ILE A 96 -8.55 -4.80 6.60
CA ILE A 96 -7.37 -5.55 6.17
C ILE A 96 -6.17 -5.24 7.06
N TYR A 97 -5.81 -3.98 7.26
CA TYR A 97 -4.53 -3.65 7.93
C TYR A 97 -4.35 -4.23 9.34
N PRO A 98 -5.38 -4.36 10.20
CA PRO A 98 -5.24 -4.96 11.51
C PRO A 98 -5.59 -6.46 11.55
N ASP A 99 -5.90 -7.10 10.41
CA ASP A 99 -6.30 -8.52 10.36
C ASP A 99 -5.14 -9.42 10.85
N PRO A 100 -5.35 -10.26 11.88
CA PRO A 100 -4.30 -11.17 12.38
C PRO A 100 -3.93 -12.30 11.41
N ALA A 101 -4.67 -12.51 10.32
CA ALA A 101 -4.35 -13.49 9.28
C ALA A 101 -3.04 -13.18 8.53
N HIS A 102 -2.55 -11.94 8.61
CA HIS A 102 -1.29 -11.52 8.02
C HIS A 102 -0.57 -10.47 8.90
N PRO A 103 0.67 -10.09 8.58
CA PRO A 103 1.34 -9.00 9.29
C PRO A 103 0.56 -7.68 9.17
N ALA A 104 0.58 -6.86 10.22
CA ALA A 104 -0.18 -5.62 10.24
C ALA A 104 0.35 -4.56 9.24
N GLY A 105 -0.57 -3.76 8.72
CA GLY A 105 -0.30 -2.69 7.76
C GLY A 105 -0.01 -3.19 6.34
N CYS A 106 0.60 -2.35 5.51
CA CYS A 106 0.88 -2.64 4.11
C CYS A 106 2.38 -2.81 3.85
N LEU A 107 2.76 -3.91 3.19
CA LEU A 107 4.16 -4.21 2.85
C LEU A 107 4.82 -3.06 2.08
N THR A 108 4.18 -2.55 1.02
CA THR A 108 4.71 -1.43 0.19
C THR A 108 4.92 -0.14 0.98
N ILE A 109 4.16 0.07 2.06
CA ILE A 109 4.28 1.26 2.90
C ILE A 109 5.42 1.09 3.92
N SER A 110 5.53 -0.07 4.59
CA SER A 110 6.44 -0.22 5.72
C SER A 110 7.79 -0.85 5.40
N ALA A 111 7.92 -1.64 4.32
CA ALA A 111 9.04 -2.57 4.17
C ALA A 111 10.42 -1.92 3.89
N ALA A 112 10.49 -0.66 3.46
CA ALA A 112 11.77 0.02 3.19
C ALA A 112 11.76 1.49 3.64
N THR A 113 11.27 1.76 4.85
CA THR A 113 11.24 3.13 5.41
C THR A 113 12.59 3.60 5.95
N ASN A 114 13.44 2.68 6.40
CA ASN A 114 14.82 2.95 6.81
C ASN A 114 15.73 1.91 6.15
N VAL A 115 16.36 2.26 5.03
CA VAL A 115 17.36 1.42 4.37
C VAL A 115 18.74 2.07 4.49
N ALA A 116 19.77 1.24 4.46
CA ALA A 116 21.13 1.75 4.41
C ALA A 116 21.43 2.37 3.02
N VAL A 117 22.43 3.26 2.95
CA VAL A 117 22.74 4.03 1.73
C VAL A 117 23.01 3.12 0.53
N GLN A 118 23.63 1.97 0.75
CA GLN A 118 23.93 1.00 -0.31
C GLN A 118 22.67 0.34 -0.91
N ASP A 119 21.53 0.40 -0.22
CA ASP A 119 20.25 -0.17 -0.64
C ASP A 119 19.21 0.92 -1.02
N ALA A 120 19.66 2.15 -1.29
CA ALA A 120 18.80 3.29 -1.64
C ALA A 120 17.87 3.03 -2.85
N GLU A 121 18.25 2.12 -3.75
CA GLU A 121 17.38 1.68 -4.86
C GLU A 121 16.08 1.03 -4.37
N VAL A 122 16.11 0.29 -3.26
CA VAL A 122 14.94 -0.39 -2.69
C VAL A 122 13.94 0.61 -2.13
N GLU A 123 14.43 1.62 -1.40
CA GLU A 123 13.61 2.71 -0.91
C GLU A 123 13.04 3.54 -2.07
N ALA A 124 13.85 3.84 -3.10
CA ALA A 124 13.40 4.52 -4.30
C ALA A 124 12.28 3.73 -5.01
N PHE A 125 12.45 2.41 -5.16
CA PHE A 125 11.43 1.54 -5.75
C PHE A 125 10.09 1.60 -5.00
N LEU A 126 10.08 1.44 -3.67
CA LEU A 126 8.83 1.55 -2.91
C LEU A 126 8.25 2.98 -2.92
N ARG A 127 9.11 4.00 -2.94
CA ARG A 127 8.69 5.40 -3.07
C ARG A 127 7.98 5.65 -4.39
N GLU A 128 8.49 5.10 -5.48
CA GLU A 128 7.86 5.18 -6.81
C GLU A 128 6.48 4.52 -6.81
N LEU A 129 6.34 3.33 -6.19
CA LEU A 129 5.04 2.67 -6.04
C LEU A 129 4.04 3.52 -5.25
N ARG A 130 4.44 4.08 -4.11
CA ARG A 130 3.57 4.97 -3.32
C ARG A 130 3.17 6.22 -4.12
N ASN A 131 4.10 6.82 -4.84
CA ASN A 131 3.83 7.99 -5.68
C ASN A 131 2.98 7.64 -6.91
N ALA A 132 3.07 6.43 -7.45
CA ALA A 132 2.20 5.94 -8.52
C ALA A 132 0.75 5.86 -8.04
N ASN A 133 0.50 5.36 -6.82
CA ASN A 133 -0.85 5.34 -6.24
C ASN A 133 -1.45 6.75 -6.10
N VAL A 134 -0.66 7.74 -5.68
CA VAL A 134 -1.11 9.14 -5.61
C VAL A 134 -1.51 9.67 -6.99
N LYS A 135 -0.77 9.32 -8.05
CA LYS A 135 -1.12 9.71 -9.42
C LYS A 135 -2.45 9.09 -9.86
N VAL A 136 -2.68 7.82 -9.52
CA VAL A 136 -3.96 7.14 -9.83
C VAL A 136 -5.12 7.79 -9.07
N PHE A 137 -4.95 8.11 -7.79
CA PHE A 137 -5.96 8.84 -7.01
C PHE A 137 -6.30 10.19 -7.62
N ARG A 138 -5.29 10.97 -8.01
CA ARG A 138 -5.48 12.26 -8.67
C ARG A 138 -6.27 12.13 -9.96
N GLU A 139 -5.95 11.13 -10.78
CA GLU A 139 -6.66 10.90 -12.04
C GLU A 139 -8.13 10.52 -11.79
N ARG A 140 -8.41 9.65 -10.82
CA ARG A 140 -9.79 9.29 -10.47
C ARG A 140 -10.59 10.51 -10.00
N LEU A 141 -9.98 11.39 -9.20
CA LEU A 141 -10.60 12.62 -8.71
C LEU A 141 -10.78 13.67 -9.82
N ARG A 142 -9.83 13.78 -10.75
CA ARG A 142 -9.96 14.65 -11.94
C ARG A 142 -11.18 14.26 -12.77
N VAL A 143 -11.34 12.97 -13.05
CA VAL A 143 -12.52 12.44 -13.77
C VAL A 143 -13.82 12.74 -13.01
N ALA A 144 -13.81 12.62 -11.68
CA ALA A 144 -14.97 12.96 -10.85
C ALA A 144 -15.33 14.45 -10.89
N CYS A 145 -14.34 15.33 -10.93
CA CYS A 145 -14.53 16.78 -11.11
C CYS A 145 -15.14 17.10 -12.49
N GLU A 146 -14.59 16.51 -13.56
CA GLU A 146 -15.12 16.67 -14.93
C GLU A 146 -16.54 16.10 -15.09
N GLY A 147 -16.85 15.04 -14.35
CA GLY A 147 -18.18 14.42 -14.30
C GLY A 147 -19.19 15.12 -13.37
N GLY A 148 -18.77 16.18 -12.66
CA GLY A 148 -19.63 16.93 -11.73
C GLY A 148 -19.92 16.24 -10.40
N GLU A 149 -19.20 15.16 -10.07
CA GLU A 149 -19.28 14.51 -8.74
C GLU A 149 -18.53 15.33 -7.68
N LEU A 150 -17.47 16.04 -8.09
CA LEU A 150 -16.77 17.04 -7.29
C LEU A 150 -16.97 18.43 -7.89
N PRO A 151 -16.88 19.50 -7.08
CA PRO A 151 -16.86 20.87 -7.59
C PRO A 151 -15.74 21.11 -8.58
N GLY A 152 -16.01 21.94 -9.60
CA GLY A 152 -15.09 22.23 -10.71
C GLY A 152 -13.76 22.87 -10.28
N ASP A 153 -13.73 23.48 -9.10
CA ASP A 153 -12.59 24.15 -8.48
C ASP A 153 -11.91 23.32 -7.39
N ALA A 154 -12.35 22.07 -7.16
CA ALA A 154 -11.77 21.20 -6.15
C ALA A 154 -10.27 20.96 -6.41
N ASP A 155 -9.43 21.15 -5.38
CA ASP A 155 -8.00 20.83 -5.45
C ASP A 155 -7.78 19.31 -5.41
N VAL A 156 -7.84 18.69 -6.58
CA VAL A 156 -7.62 17.24 -6.77
C VAL A 156 -6.21 16.80 -6.33
N ASN A 157 -5.22 17.68 -6.33
CA ASN A 157 -3.88 17.35 -5.87
C ASN A 157 -3.83 17.24 -4.35
N ALA A 158 -4.39 18.23 -3.66
CA ALA A 158 -4.51 18.22 -2.21
C ALA A 158 -5.35 17.03 -1.73
N LEU A 159 -6.47 16.77 -2.38
CA LEU A 159 -7.37 15.66 -2.00
C LEU A 159 -6.73 14.28 -2.23
N ALA A 160 -6.04 14.08 -3.36
CA ALA A 160 -5.28 12.85 -3.60
C ALA A 160 -4.15 12.65 -2.56
N GLY A 161 -3.42 13.73 -2.24
CA GLY A 161 -2.38 13.72 -1.21
C GLY A 161 -2.94 13.41 0.18
N TYR A 162 -4.10 13.98 0.51
CA TYR A 162 -4.82 13.73 1.76
C TYR A 162 -5.18 12.25 1.92
N PHE A 163 -5.87 11.66 0.95
CA PHE A 163 -6.25 10.24 1.04
C PHE A 163 -5.04 9.31 1.09
N ALA A 164 -4.00 9.61 0.31
CA ALA A 164 -2.75 8.85 0.38
C ALA A 164 -2.09 8.93 1.76
N ALA A 165 -2.08 10.11 2.38
CA ALA A 165 -1.54 10.31 3.73
C ALA A 165 -2.37 9.56 4.79
N VAL A 166 -3.70 9.61 4.69
CA VAL A 166 -4.60 8.86 5.59
C VAL A 166 -4.35 7.37 5.50
N ILE A 167 -4.32 6.80 4.29
CA ILE A 167 -4.10 5.35 4.09
C ILE A 167 -2.73 4.92 4.63
N GLN A 168 -1.68 5.71 4.36
CA GLN A 168 -0.34 5.45 4.89
C GLN A 168 -0.32 5.53 6.43
N GLY A 169 -1.02 6.51 7.02
CA GLY A 169 -1.19 6.63 8.45
C GLY A 169 -1.95 5.44 9.06
N MET A 170 -3.02 4.98 8.42
CA MET A 170 -3.78 3.79 8.85
C MET A 170 -2.90 2.54 8.86
N SER A 171 -2.07 2.36 7.83
CA SER A 171 -1.10 1.25 7.78
C SER A 171 -0.14 1.29 8.96
N GLN A 172 0.39 2.47 9.32
CA GLN A 172 1.28 2.60 10.47
C GLN A 172 0.54 2.39 11.80
N ARG A 173 -0.66 2.97 11.94
CA ARG A 173 -1.50 2.80 13.13
C ARG A 173 -1.82 1.33 13.40
N ALA A 174 -2.10 0.54 12.38
CA ALA A 174 -2.29 -0.90 12.51
C ALA A 174 -1.04 -1.60 13.08
N ARG A 175 0.16 -1.21 12.61
CA ARG A 175 1.43 -1.72 13.15
C ARG A 175 1.66 -1.31 14.61
N ASP A 176 1.14 -0.15 15.01
CA ASP A 176 1.16 0.34 16.39
C ASP A 176 0.08 -0.33 17.27
N GLY A 177 -0.72 -1.24 16.72
CA GLY A 177 -1.73 -2.02 17.44
C GLY A 177 -3.14 -1.43 17.41
N ALA A 178 -3.41 -0.46 16.53
CA ALA A 178 -4.77 0.05 16.36
C ALA A 178 -5.72 -1.04 15.88
N THR A 179 -6.89 -1.10 16.51
CA THR A 179 -7.97 -2.04 16.20
C THR A 179 -8.69 -1.65 14.90
N ARG A 180 -9.43 -2.61 14.35
CA ARG A 180 -10.37 -2.39 13.25
C ARG A 180 -11.32 -1.22 13.54
N GLU A 181 -11.88 -1.17 14.75
CA GLU A 181 -12.83 -0.13 15.17
C GLU A 181 -12.21 1.27 15.16
N GLU A 182 -10.97 1.41 15.64
CA GLU A 182 -10.22 2.66 15.62
C GLU A 182 -9.88 3.10 14.19
N LEU A 183 -9.43 2.18 13.34
CA LEU A 183 -9.15 2.49 11.94
C LEU A 183 -10.43 2.82 11.16
N ALA A 184 -11.55 2.17 11.47
CA ALA A 184 -12.85 2.50 10.89
C ALA A 184 -13.33 3.90 11.31
N GLN A 185 -12.97 4.39 12.50
CA GLN A 185 -13.22 5.78 12.89
C GLN A 185 -12.38 6.76 12.07
N VAL A 186 -11.09 6.45 11.85
CA VAL A 186 -10.22 7.24 10.97
C VAL A 186 -10.79 7.31 9.55
N ALA A 187 -11.21 6.17 9.00
CA ALA A 187 -11.85 6.09 7.68
C ALA A 187 -13.09 6.98 7.57
N ARG A 188 -13.98 6.94 8.57
CA ARG A 188 -15.19 7.80 8.60
C ARG A 188 -14.85 9.28 8.68
N MET A 189 -13.92 9.66 9.55
CA MET A 189 -13.45 11.05 9.66
C MET A 189 -12.84 11.53 8.36
N ALA A 190 -12.08 10.66 7.67
CA ALA A 190 -11.44 11.00 6.42
C ALA A 190 -12.43 11.25 5.28
N MET A 191 -13.52 10.49 5.20
CA MET A 191 -14.60 10.78 4.25
C MET A 191 -15.31 12.11 4.55
N GLY A 192 -15.18 12.67 5.75
CA GLY A 192 -15.64 14.03 6.05
C GLY A 192 -14.96 15.10 5.19
N ALA A 193 -13.70 14.91 4.80
CA ALA A 193 -12.98 15.84 3.92
C ALA A 193 -13.64 15.96 2.54
N TRP A 194 -14.33 14.92 2.07
CA TRP A 194 -15.08 14.95 0.81
C TRP A 194 -16.18 16.02 0.82
N SER A 195 -16.83 16.22 1.96
CA SER A 195 -17.88 17.23 2.13
C SER A 195 -17.32 18.66 2.18
N GLN A 196 -16.04 18.82 2.54
CA GLN A 196 -15.36 20.12 2.59
C GLN A 196 -14.93 20.61 1.21
N CYS A 197 -14.85 19.71 0.21
CA CYS A 197 -14.56 20.08 -1.17
C CYS A 197 -15.66 20.93 -1.83
N GLY A 198 -16.86 21.01 -1.23
CA GLY A 198 -17.96 21.91 -1.64
C GLY A 198 -18.19 23.10 -0.71
N LEU A 199 -17.29 23.37 0.24
CA LEU A 199 -17.38 24.49 1.17
C LEU A 199 -16.37 25.62 0.88
N THR A 200 -15.75 25.64 -0.30
CA THR A 200 -14.99 26.81 -0.74
C THR A 200 -15.94 27.91 -1.16
N ASP A 201 -16.48 28.62 -0.17
CA ASP A 201 -17.06 29.93 -0.35
C ASP A 201 -16.95 30.73 0.97
N LEU A 202 -16.42 31.96 0.85
CA LEU A 202 -16.61 33.11 1.75
C LEU A 202 -15.66 33.36 2.95
N GLU A 203 -14.34 33.59 2.80
CA GLU A 203 -13.59 34.39 3.81
C GLU A 203 -12.51 35.38 3.32
N GLU A 204 -12.33 35.63 2.01
CA GLU A 204 -11.44 36.73 1.55
C GLU A 204 -12.15 37.70 0.60
N GLY A 205 -13.24 38.30 1.08
CA GLY A 205 -14.02 39.27 0.30
C GLY A 205 -14.95 40.13 1.15
N GLY A 206 -14.40 40.92 2.08
CA GLY A 206 -15.20 41.83 2.92
C GLY A 206 -14.36 42.88 3.64
N GLY A 207 -13.90 43.90 2.92
CA GLY A 207 -13.05 44.96 3.47
C GLY A 207 -13.76 45.97 4.38
N VAL A 208 -12.97 46.82 5.04
CA VAL A 208 -13.39 48.13 5.55
C VAL A 208 -12.26 49.14 5.38
N ARG A 209 -12.50 50.08 4.44
CA ARG A 209 -12.08 51.49 4.34
C ARG A 209 -10.59 51.84 4.37
#